data_AF-A0A212R0E9-F1
#
_entry.id   AF-A0A212R0E9-F1
#
_cell.length_a   1.000
_cell.length_b   1.000
_cell.length_c   1.000
_cell.angle_alpha   90.00
_cell.angle_beta   90.00
_cell.angle_gamma   90.00
#
_symmetry.space_group_name_H-M   'P 1'
#
loop_
_entity.id
_entity.type
_entity.pdbx_description
1 polymer ?
#
loop_
_entity_poly.entity_id
_entity_poly.type
_entity_poly.pdbx_seq_one_letter_code
_entity_poly.pdbx_strand_id
1 'polypeptide(L)'
;MRSRAIWIGGLLLTLSALAVILSPALRAAAHEFLQGFRLRRLMVVPYAFSLSENAIPTLHRALEGDVSFEAPEARPVQSLAEAEGILGFAVRRPAGVETFASMGVIPETAVRWTVDVEHLREALRAAGAEDVEVPEALHGTVVTVTVGPAFIGTFEFQGAPYGWLHAAPPVYTMQPEGDVRPLAEAALRLIGMPAAEARRLAHTVDWGTTLLLPIPMAPGMTLAVEPRALGDREATLFTFPEAVQAPNGEMVPVRFLLWSDDHGIYLIGGPDADPEQLIRWARSLR
;
A
#
# COMPACT_ATOMS: atom_id res chain seq x y z
N MET A 1 22.90 -19.57 -39.95
CA MET A 1 23.08 -19.93 -38.52
C MET A 1 22.18 -19.14 -37.54
N ARG A 2 21.63 -17.96 -37.88
CA ARG A 2 20.76 -17.18 -36.95
C ARG A 2 19.37 -17.78 -36.63
N SER A 3 18.88 -18.75 -37.41
CA SER A 3 17.53 -19.32 -37.25
C SER A 3 17.40 -20.49 -36.27
N ARG A 4 18.47 -20.94 -35.60
CA ARG A 4 18.39 -22.04 -34.61
C ARG A 4 18.24 -21.58 -33.16
N ALA A 5 18.73 -20.39 -32.80
CA ALA A 5 18.65 -19.86 -31.43
C ALA A 5 17.21 -19.44 -31.04
N ILE A 6 16.46 -18.84 -31.97
CA ILE A 6 15.10 -18.33 -31.74
C ILE A 6 14.14 -19.48 -31.37
N TRP A 7 14.28 -20.65 -32.00
CA TRP A 7 13.45 -21.82 -31.71
C TRP A 7 13.77 -22.49 -30.38
N ILE A 8 15.02 -22.40 -29.89
CA ILE A 8 15.41 -22.94 -28.58
C ILE A 8 14.83 -22.09 -27.45
N GLY A 9 14.85 -20.75 -27.59
CA GLY A 9 14.24 -19.85 -26.61
C GLY A 9 12.71 -20.03 -26.50
N GLY A 10 12.01 -20.12 -27.64
CA GLY A 10 10.57 -20.40 -27.66
C GLY A 10 10.20 -21.76 -27.06
N LEU A 11 11.01 -22.79 -27.32
CA LEU A 11 10.81 -24.13 -26.77
C LEU A 11 10.99 -24.15 -25.24
N LEU A 12 11.98 -23.43 -24.70
CA LEU A 12 12.21 -23.30 -23.25
C LEU A 12 11.07 -22.57 -22.54
N LEU A 13 10.59 -21.44 -23.09
CA LEU A 13 9.43 -20.72 -22.57
C LEU A 13 8.16 -21.59 -22.56
N THR A 14 7.96 -22.37 -23.63
CA THR A 14 6.82 -23.28 -23.75
C THR A 14 6.95 -24.47 -22.80
N LEU A 15 8.15 -25.04 -22.62
CA LEU A 15 8.39 -26.10 -21.62
C LEU A 15 8.15 -25.61 -20.19
N SER A 16 8.60 -24.41 -19.85
CA SER A 16 8.39 -23.84 -18.51
C SER A 16 6.91 -23.58 -18.22
N ALA A 17 6.18 -22.99 -19.17
CA ALA A 17 4.72 -22.83 -19.05
C ALA A 17 4.01 -24.18 -18.94
N LEU A 18 4.43 -25.18 -19.72
CA LEU A 18 3.85 -26.52 -19.69
C LEU A 18 4.21 -27.29 -18.40
N ALA A 19 5.38 -27.07 -17.81
CA ALA A 19 5.79 -27.66 -16.54
C ALA A 19 4.99 -27.11 -15.33
N VAL A 20 4.66 -25.82 -15.35
CA VAL A 20 3.73 -25.20 -14.40
C VAL A 20 2.34 -25.81 -14.53
N ILE A 21 1.84 -26.01 -15.75
CA ILE A 21 0.52 -26.60 -16.01
C ILE A 21 0.48 -28.10 -15.63
N LEU A 22 1.48 -28.89 -16.01
CA LEU A 22 1.46 -30.34 -15.86
C LEU A 22 1.82 -30.85 -14.46
N SER A 23 2.63 -30.14 -13.68
CA SER A 23 3.00 -30.61 -12.34
C SER A 23 2.02 -30.12 -11.25
N PRO A 24 1.38 -31.03 -10.49
CA PRO A 24 0.53 -30.62 -9.36
C PRO A 24 1.31 -29.88 -8.27
N ALA A 25 2.61 -30.17 -8.12
CA ALA A 25 3.47 -29.56 -7.10
C ALA A 25 3.79 -28.07 -7.37
N LEU A 26 4.06 -27.65 -8.62
CA LEU A 26 4.22 -26.20 -8.90
C LEU A 26 2.88 -25.46 -8.86
N ARG A 27 1.77 -26.10 -9.26
CA ARG A 27 0.43 -25.53 -9.06
C ARG A 27 0.10 -25.38 -7.57
N ALA A 28 0.46 -26.35 -6.75
CA ALA A 28 0.35 -26.26 -5.29
C ALA A 28 1.23 -25.13 -4.75
N ALA A 29 2.52 -25.06 -5.10
CA ALA A 29 3.42 -23.99 -4.66
C ALA A 29 2.92 -22.59 -5.08
N ALA A 30 2.37 -22.44 -6.30
CA ALA A 30 1.77 -21.18 -6.74
C ALA A 30 0.48 -20.84 -5.95
N HIS A 31 -0.35 -21.83 -5.62
CA HIS A 31 -1.52 -21.63 -4.75
C HIS A 31 -1.13 -21.36 -3.28
N GLU A 32 -0.07 -21.98 -2.77
CA GLU A 32 0.41 -21.85 -1.40
C GLU A 32 1.12 -20.51 -1.20
N PHE A 33 1.85 -20.03 -2.21
CA PHE A 33 2.36 -18.66 -2.32
C PHE A 33 1.22 -17.63 -2.33
N LEU A 34 0.17 -17.84 -3.13
CA LEU A 34 -1.03 -16.99 -3.15
C LEU A 34 -1.87 -17.08 -1.86
N GLN A 35 -1.78 -18.17 -1.09
CA GLN A 35 -2.41 -18.30 0.23
C GLN A 35 -1.54 -17.78 1.38
N GLY A 36 -0.24 -17.55 1.14
CA GLY A 36 0.75 -17.17 2.14
C GLY A 36 0.64 -15.71 2.58
N PHE A 37 0.39 -14.78 1.65
CA PHE A 37 0.23 -13.36 1.96
C PHE A 37 -1.19 -13.07 2.50
N ARG A 38 -1.43 -13.45 3.76
CA ARG A 38 -2.58 -12.95 4.51
C ARG A 38 -2.16 -11.68 5.25
N LEU A 39 -2.71 -10.55 4.82
CA LEU A 39 -2.62 -9.31 5.58
C LEU A 39 -3.29 -9.51 6.95
N ARG A 40 -2.47 -9.57 8.00
CA ARG A 40 -2.90 -9.75 9.40
C ARG A 40 -2.97 -8.43 10.14
N ARG A 41 -2.15 -7.45 9.73
CA ARG A 41 -1.97 -6.19 10.46
C ARG A 41 -1.82 -5.01 9.51
N LEU A 42 -2.52 -3.93 9.83
CA LEU A 42 -2.30 -2.61 9.28
C LEU A 42 -1.61 -1.76 10.35
N MET A 43 -0.63 -0.96 9.95
CA MET A 43 0.13 -0.13 10.89
C MET A 43 0.38 1.25 10.30
N VAL A 44 -0.29 2.25 10.87
CA VAL A 44 -0.12 3.66 10.48
C VAL A 44 1.08 4.25 11.21
N VAL A 45 2.01 4.86 10.47
CA VAL A 45 3.20 5.51 11.04
C VAL A 45 3.31 6.94 10.50
N PRO A 46 3.11 7.98 11.33
CA PRO A 46 3.40 9.35 10.91
C PRO A 46 4.91 9.55 10.75
N TYR A 47 5.31 10.31 9.74
CA TYR A 47 6.71 10.72 9.56
C TYR A 47 6.79 12.15 9.04
N ALA A 48 7.79 12.92 9.47
CA ALA A 48 8.07 14.21 8.86
C ALA A 48 8.73 13.99 7.50
N PHE A 49 8.02 14.28 6.41
CA PHE A 49 8.60 14.17 5.07
C PHE A 49 9.74 15.18 4.93
N SER A 50 10.97 14.68 4.79
CA SER A 50 12.19 15.48 4.82
C SER A 50 13.20 15.05 3.76
N LEU A 51 12.71 14.75 2.56
CA LEU A 51 13.54 14.66 1.37
C LEU A 51 14.01 16.06 0.97
N SER A 52 15.33 16.24 0.88
CA SER A 52 15.90 17.42 0.21
C SER A 52 15.51 17.42 -1.27
N GLU A 53 15.18 18.58 -1.84
CA GLU A 53 14.94 18.72 -3.29
C GLU A 53 16.11 18.15 -4.12
N ASN A 54 17.34 18.24 -3.60
CA ASN A 54 18.54 17.68 -4.22
C ASN A 54 18.63 16.14 -4.19
N ALA A 55 17.86 15.48 -3.32
CA ALA A 55 17.82 14.02 -3.22
C ALA A 55 16.81 13.38 -4.18
N ILE A 56 15.78 14.13 -4.61
CA ILE A 56 14.71 13.64 -5.51
C ILE A 56 15.28 13.12 -6.86
N PRO A 57 16.19 13.82 -7.56
CA PRO A 57 16.78 13.30 -8.80
C PRO A 57 17.63 12.03 -8.60
N THR A 58 18.28 11.90 -7.44
CA THR A 58 19.09 10.73 -7.10
C THR A 58 18.21 9.53 -6.74
N LEU A 59 17.10 9.76 -6.03
CA LEU A 59 16.09 8.74 -5.75
C LEU A 59 15.44 8.23 -7.06
N HIS A 60 15.08 9.13 -7.98
CA HIS A 60 14.56 8.75 -9.30
C HIS A 60 15.57 7.94 -10.13
N ARG A 61 16.87 8.17 -9.95
CA ARG A 61 17.92 7.32 -10.58
C ARG A 61 18.00 5.95 -9.91
N ALA A 62 18.01 5.88 -8.59
CA ALA A 62 18.08 4.63 -7.83
C ALA A 62 16.89 3.69 -8.03
N LEU A 63 15.76 4.22 -8.49
CA LEU A 63 14.55 3.48 -8.79
C LEU A 63 14.35 3.18 -10.29
N GLU A 64 15.30 3.54 -11.15
CA GLU A 64 15.33 3.34 -12.61
C GLU A 64 13.96 3.33 -13.33
N GLY A 65 13.49 4.52 -13.70
CA GLY A 65 12.64 4.71 -14.89
C GLY A 65 11.13 4.54 -14.74
N ASP A 66 10.65 3.54 -14.00
CA ASP A 66 9.21 3.18 -13.96
C ASP A 66 8.51 3.43 -12.61
N VAL A 67 9.22 3.86 -11.55
CA VAL A 67 8.62 4.17 -10.25
C VAL A 67 8.10 5.61 -10.20
N SER A 68 6.95 5.86 -10.84
CA SER A 68 6.18 7.08 -10.57
C SER A 68 5.50 6.95 -9.21
N PHE A 69 5.78 7.90 -8.31
CA PHE A 69 5.07 8.07 -7.03
C PHE A 69 3.82 8.96 -7.16
N GLU A 70 3.43 9.35 -8.38
CA GLU A 70 2.18 10.06 -8.59
C GLU A 70 1.01 9.16 -8.16
N ALA A 71 0.19 9.65 -7.23
CA ALA A 71 -1.00 8.93 -6.80
C ALA A 71 -1.91 8.72 -8.03
N PRO A 72 -2.28 7.48 -8.38
CA PRO A 72 -3.04 7.21 -9.59
C PRO A 72 -4.40 7.93 -9.54
N GLU A 73 -4.69 8.75 -10.56
CA GLU A 73 -5.97 9.43 -10.65
C GLU A 73 -7.11 8.40 -10.71
N ALA A 74 -8.07 8.52 -9.78
CA ALA A 74 -9.22 7.64 -9.76
C ALA A 74 -10.11 7.93 -10.98
N ARG A 75 -10.34 6.91 -11.81
CA ARG A 75 -11.23 7.05 -12.97
C ARG A 75 -12.67 7.13 -12.47
N PRO A 76 -13.42 8.21 -12.75
CA PRO A 76 -14.81 8.33 -12.31
C PRO A 76 -15.69 7.27 -12.98
N VAL A 77 -16.70 6.79 -12.25
CA VAL A 77 -17.68 5.78 -12.70
C VAL A 77 -19.09 6.20 -12.29
N GLN A 78 -20.09 5.82 -13.09
CA GLN A 78 -21.49 6.25 -12.90
C GLN A 78 -22.32 5.28 -12.07
N SER A 79 -21.84 4.06 -11.83
CA SER A 79 -22.56 3.06 -11.05
C SER A 79 -21.62 2.07 -10.34
N LEU A 80 -22.14 1.41 -9.30
CA LEU A 80 -21.44 0.30 -8.65
C LEU A 80 -21.23 -0.87 -9.60
N ALA A 81 -22.20 -1.21 -10.45
CA ALA A 81 -22.05 -2.30 -11.42
C ALA A 81 -20.93 -2.03 -12.45
N GLU A 82 -20.74 -0.77 -12.86
CA GLU A 82 -19.57 -0.36 -13.65
C GLU A 82 -18.28 -0.53 -12.86
N ALA A 83 -18.24 -0.04 -11.61
CA ALA A 83 -17.08 -0.14 -10.73
C ALA A 83 -16.65 -1.61 -10.53
N GLU A 84 -17.59 -2.47 -10.12
CA GLU A 84 -17.38 -3.90 -9.88
C GLU A 84 -16.92 -4.64 -11.14
N GLY A 85 -17.46 -4.27 -12.31
CA GLY A 85 -17.03 -4.81 -13.61
C GLY A 85 -15.59 -4.44 -13.99
N ILE A 86 -15.05 -3.33 -13.47
CA ILE A 86 -13.65 -2.90 -13.67
C ILE A 86 -12.73 -3.50 -12.61
N LEU A 87 -13.17 -3.53 -11.35
CA LEU A 87 -12.40 -3.99 -10.20
C LEU A 87 -12.28 -5.51 -10.11
N GLY A 88 -13.24 -6.25 -10.70
CA GLY A 88 -13.30 -7.71 -10.63
C GLY A 88 -13.80 -8.26 -9.29
N PHE A 89 -14.23 -7.40 -8.36
CA PHE A 89 -14.79 -7.75 -7.06
C PHE A 89 -16.03 -6.92 -6.73
N ALA A 90 -16.90 -7.45 -5.86
CA ALA A 90 -18.10 -6.76 -5.39
C ALA A 90 -17.75 -5.66 -4.36
N VAL A 91 -18.25 -4.45 -4.54
CA VAL A 91 -17.93 -3.31 -3.69
C VAL A 91 -18.80 -3.37 -2.43
N ARG A 92 -18.18 -3.69 -1.29
CA ARG A 92 -18.85 -3.62 0.02
C ARG A 92 -19.20 -2.17 0.38
N ARG A 93 -20.33 -2.00 1.07
CA ARG A 93 -20.89 -0.71 1.47
C ARG A 93 -21.28 -0.71 2.94
N PRO A 94 -21.01 0.37 3.70
CA PRO A 94 -21.46 0.49 5.08
C PRO A 94 -23.00 0.38 5.20
N ALA A 95 -23.50 -0.26 6.25
CA ALA A 95 -24.94 -0.35 6.46
C ALA A 95 -25.60 1.04 6.56
N GLY A 96 -26.69 1.22 5.82
CA GLY A 96 -27.40 2.50 5.67
C GLY A 96 -26.90 3.38 4.52
N VAL A 97 -25.82 3.00 3.82
CA VAL A 97 -25.33 3.73 2.63
C VAL A 97 -25.90 3.11 1.36
N GLU A 98 -27.03 3.66 0.90
CA GLU A 98 -27.69 3.19 -0.32
C GLU A 98 -26.94 3.64 -1.59
N THR A 99 -26.48 4.89 -1.62
CA THR A 99 -25.79 5.50 -2.76
C THR A 99 -24.54 6.26 -2.31
N PHE A 100 -23.55 6.32 -3.19
CA PHE A 100 -22.42 7.23 -3.08
C PHE A 100 -22.71 8.50 -3.89
N ALA A 101 -22.33 9.67 -3.36
CA ALA A 101 -22.41 10.97 -4.02
C ALA A 101 -21.34 11.12 -5.11
N SER A 102 -20.16 10.50 -4.94
CA SER A 102 -19.17 10.33 -5.99
C SER A 102 -18.58 8.92 -5.94
N MET A 103 -18.14 8.40 -7.09
CA MET A 103 -17.55 7.08 -7.23
C MET A 103 -16.37 7.13 -8.21
N GLY A 104 -15.30 6.45 -7.87
CA GLY A 104 -14.12 6.29 -8.73
C GLY A 104 -13.45 4.95 -8.50
N VAL A 105 -12.67 4.52 -9.49
CA VAL A 105 -11.86 3.31 -9.41
C VAL A 105 -10.41 3.62 -9.72
N ILE A 106 -9.52 3.08 -8.89
CA ILE A 106 -8.08 3.04 -9.12
C ILE A 106 -7.79 1.62 -9.64
N PRO A 107 -7.22 1.47 -10.85
CA PRO A 107 -6.87 0.15 -11.40
C PRO A 107 -5.71 -0.47 -10.61
N GLU A 108 -5.45 -1.75 -10.87
CA GLU A 108 -4.22 -2.41 -10.39
C GLU A 108 -2.98 -1.72 -10.98
N THR A 109 -1.99 -1.43 -10.13
CA THR A 109 -0.70 -0.88 -10.55
C THR A 109 0.42 -1.76 -10.01
N ALA A 110 1.25 -2.30 -10.91
CA ALA A 110 2.42 -3.08 -10.54
C ALA A 110 3.70 -2.26 -10.76
N VAL A 111 4.44 -2.02 -9.68
CA VAL A 111 5.77 -1.41 -9.70
C VAL A 111 6.80 -2.53 -9.66
N ARG A 112 7.71 -2.57 -10.65
CA ARG A 112 8.86 -3.46 -10.66
C ARG A 112 10.14 -2.65 -10.56
N TRP A 113 10.98 -2.98 -9.60
CA TRP A 113 12.28 -2.36 -9.36
C TRP A 113 13.36 -3.43 -9.38
N THR A 114 14.45 -3.20 -10.11
CA THR A 114 15.66 -4.01 -10.00
C THR A 114 16.62 -3.26 -9.09
N VAL A 115 17.01 -3.88 -7.98
CA VAL A 115 17.85 -3.24 -6.97
C VAL A 115 19.25 -3.02 -7.52
N ASP A 116 19.60 -1.77 -7.80
CA ASP A 116 20.99 -1.36 -7.93
C ASP A 116 21.49 -0.86 -6.56
N VAL A 117 22.39 -1.64 -5.95
CA VAL A 117 22.98 -1.34 -4.64
C VAL A 117 23.88 -0.11 -4.66
N GLU A 118 24.56 0.20 -5.77
CA GLU A 118 25.39 1.40 -5.87
C GLU A 118 24.50 2.65 -5.92
N HIS A 119 23.51 2.68 -6.82
CA HIS A 119 22.57 3.80 -6.90
C HIS A 119 21.74 3.95 -5.62
N LEU A 120 21.32 2.86 -4.96
CA LEU A 120 20.57 2.94 -3.70
C LEU A 120 21.41 3.58 -2.58
N ARG A 121 22.71 3.25 -2.50
CA ARG A 121 23.62 3.90 -1.55
C ARG A 121 23.89 5.36 -1.91
N GLU A 122 23.93 5.73 -3.19
CA GLU A 122 23.98 7.14 -3.60
C GLU A 122 22.75 7.92 -3.14
N ALA A 123 21.54 7.36 -3.31
CA ALA A 123 20.30 7.98 -2.85
C ALA A 123 20.25 8.10 -1.32
N LEU A 124 20.67 7.06 -0.59
CA LEU A 124 20.79 7.09 0.87
C LEU A 124 21.80 8.17 1.33
N ARG A 125 22.97 8.27 0.67
CA ARG A 125 23.94 9.34 0.94
C ARG A 125 23.33 10.73 0.70
N ALA A 126 22.64 10.93 -0.42
CA ALA A 126 21.97 12.20 -0.74
C ALA A 126 20.87 12.55 0.28
N ALA A 127 20.22 11.55 0.90
CA ALA A 127 19.24 11.72 1.96
C ALA A 127 19.85 11.83 3.39
N GLY A 128 21.18 11.82 3.54
CA GLY A 128 21.83 11.82 4.86
C GLY A 128 21.64 10.53 5.66
N ALA A 129 21.45 9.40 4.96
CA ALA A 129 21.18 8.07 5.49
C ALA A 129 22.34 7.08 5.22
N GLU A 130 23.59 7.56 5.29
CA GLU A 130 24.80 6.72 5.18
C GLU A 130 24.93 5.68 6.31
N ASP A 131 24.09 5.76 7.34
CA ASP A 131 24.03 4.80 8.45
C ASP A 131 23.28 3.49 8.11
N VAL A 132 22.73 3.37 6.89
CA VAL A 132 21.99 2.19 6.42
C VAL A 132 22.92 1.24 5.68
N GLU A 133 23.06 0.02 6.20
CA GLU A 133 23.78 -1.05 5.49
C GLU A 133 22.90 -1.69 4.42
N VAL A 134 23.29 -1.54 3.15
CA VAL A 134 22.70 -2.25 2.01
C VAL A 134 23.66 -3.36 1.56
N PRO A 135 23.35 -4.65 1.79
CA PRO A 135 24.20 -5.75 1.35
C PRO A 135 24.36 -5.86 -0.17
N GLU A 136 25.58 -6.14 -0.66
CA GLU A 136 25.85 -6.40 -2.08
C GLU A 136 25.00 -7.53 -2.67
N ALA A 137 24.65 -8.52 -1.85
CA ALA A 137 23.82 -9.66 -2.25
C ALA A 137 22.42 -9.27 -2.74
N LEU A 138 21.99 -8.02 -2.52
CA LEU A 138 20.74 -7.49 -3.06
C LEU A 138 20.88 -6.97 -4.50
N HIS A 139 22.09 -6.71 -5.02
CA HIS A 139 22.27 -6.17 -6.37
C HIS A 139 21.70 -7.12 -7.43
N GLY A 140 20.88 -6.59 -8.34
CA GLY A 140 20.17 -7.37 -9.35
C GLY A 140 18.92 -8.10 -8.85
N THR A 141 18.55 -7.97 -7.56
CA THR A 141 17.28 -8.51 -7.04
C THR A 141 16.12 -7.77 -7.69
N VAL A 142 15.15 -8.50 -8.23
CA VAL A 142 13.90 -7.92 -8.74
C VAL A 142 12.85 -7.92 -7.64
N VAL A 143 12.45 -6.73 -7.22
CA VAL A 143 11.32 -6.49 -6.33
C VAL A 143 10.11 -6.12 -7.19
N THR A 144 8.96 -6.75 -6.96
CA THR A 144 7.69 -6.33 -7.56
C THR A 144 6.65 -6.10 -6.47
N VAL A 145 6.04 -4.90 -6.49
CA VAL A 145 4.93 -4.50 -5.62
C VAL A 145 3.72 -4.30 -6.50
N THR A 146 2.69 -5.12 -6.34
CA THR A 146 1.39 -4.95 -6.99
C THR A 146 0.45 -4.29 -6.00
N VAL A 147 0.08 -3.03 -6.24
CA VAL A 147 -1.00 -2.34 -5.53
C VAL A 147 -2.31 -2.79 -6.16
N GLY A 148 -3.12 -3.50 -5.37
CA GLY A 148 -4.40 -4.04 -5.82
C GLY A 148 -5.39 -2.94 -6.21
N PRO A 149 -6.36 -3.22 -7.10
CA PRO A 149 -7.35 -2.26 -7.53
C PRO A 149 -8.24 -1.81 -6.36
N ALA A 150 -8.69 -0.56 -6.39
CA ALA A 150 -9.45 0.07 -5.31
C ALA A 150 -10.68 0.82 -5.80
N PHE A 151 -11.81 0.61 -5.12
CA PHE A 151 -12.95 1.52 -5.16
C PHE A 151 -12.70 2.68 -4.21
N ILE A 152 -13.01 3.89 -4.66
CA ILE A 152 -13.22 5.05 -3.79
C ILE A 152 -14.61 5.65 -4.01
N GLY A 153 -15.20 6.20 -2.96
CA GLY A 153 -16.42 6.96 -3.07
C GLY A 153 -16.62 7.91 -1.90
N THR A 154 -17.55 8.85 -2.06
CA THR A 154 -18.03 9.68 -0.95
C THR A 154 -19.52 9.48 -0.74
N PHE A 155 -20.00 9.63 0.49
CA PHE A 155 -21.42 9.63 0.80
C PHE A 155 -21.70 10.63 1.93
N GLU A 156 -22.96 11.02 2.09
CA GLU A 156 -23.37 11.86 3.22
C GLU A 156 -24.10 11.03 4.27
N PHE A 157 -23.84 11.32 5.54
CA PHE A 157 -24.58 10.74 6.65
C PHE A 157 -24.84 11.82 7.71
N GLN A 158 -26.11 12.02 8.06
CA GLN A 158 -26.55 13.06 8.99
C GLN A 158 -26.08 14.48 8.63
N GLY A 159 -25.87 14.77 7.34
CA GLY A 159 -25.41 16.06 6.84
C GLY A 159 -23.89 16.26 6.86
N ALA A 160 -23.10 15.24 7.25
CA ALA A 160 -21.64 15.25 7.17
C ALA A 160 -21.14 14.36 6.01
N PRO A 161 -20.09 14.78 5.28
CA PRO A 161 -19.50 13.99 4.21
C PRO A 161 -18.50 12.96 4.75
N TYR A 162 -18.57 11.75 4.22
CA TYR A 162 -17.66 10.65 4.53
C TYR A 162 -16.99 10.14 3.26
N GLY A 163 -15.68 9.88 3.34
CA GLY A 163 -14.93 9.11 2.37
C GLY A 163 -15.02 7.62 2.67
N TRP A 164 -15.02 6.82 1.61
CA TRP A 164 -15.03 5.36 1.61
C TRP A 164 -13.99 4.84 0.63
N LEU A 165 -13.18 3.88 1.05
CA LEU A 165 -12.27 3.12 0.20
C LEU A 165 -12.45 1.62 0.48
N HIS A 166 -12.46 0.82 -0.58
CA HIS A 166 -12.39 -0.63 -0.53
C HIS A 166 -11.38 -1.10 -1.59
N ALA A 167 -10.25 -1.64 -1.15
CA ALA A 167 -9.13 -2.05 -2.01
C ALA A 167 -8.79 -3.52 -1.83
N ALA A 168 -8.35 -4.16 -2.91
CA ALA A 168 -7.67 -5.44 -2.82
C ALA A 168 -6.32 -5.26 -2.06
N PRO A 169 -5.87 -6.26 -1.27
CA PRO A 169 -4.60 -6.16 -0.57
C PRO A 169 -3.43 -6.13 -1.57
N PRO A 170 -2.34 -5.39 -1.28
CA PRO A 170 -1.17 -5.39 -2.14
C PRO A 170 -0.44 -6.74 -2.07
N VAL A 171 0.29 -7.08 -3.14
CA VAL A 171 1.12 -8.28 -3.22
C VAL A 171 2.58 -7.87 -3.41
N TYR A 172 3.47 -8.44 -2.61
CA TYR A 172 4.92 -8.24 -2.70
C TYR A 172 5.62 -9.52 -3.16
N THR A 173 6.58 -9.41 -4.08
CA THR A 173 7.46 -10.51 -4.49
C THR A 173 8.90 -10.03 -4.62
N MET A 174 9.86 -10.90 -4.29
CA MET A 174 11.31 -10.64 -4.36
C MET A 174 11.99 -11.82 -5.06
N GLN A 175 12.84 -11.55 -6.05
CA GLN A 175 13.50 -12.58 -6.86
C GLN A 175 15.01 -12.27 -6.99
N PRO A 176 15.91 -13.12 -6.45
CA PRO A 176 15.63 -14.30 -5.63
C PRO A 176 14.96 -13.94 -4.29
N GLU A 177 14.30 -14.91 -3.66
CA GLU A 177 13.76 -14.72 -2.32
C GLU A 177 14.89 -14.43 -1.31
N GLY A 178 14.67 -13.48 -0.41
CA GLY A 178 15.70 -12.99 0.49
C GLY A 178 15.15 -12.12 1.61
N ASP A 179 16.07 -11.50 2.35
CA ASP A 179 15.73 -10.61 3.46
C ASP A 179 15.32 -9.22 2.94
N VAL A 180 14.06 -8.85 3.13
CA VAL A 180 13.52 -7.53 2.76
C VAL A 180 13.92 -6.43 3.74
N ARG A 181 14.38 -6.75 4.97
CA ARG A 181 14.60 -5.76 6.04
C ARG A 181 15.60 -4.65 5.67
N PRO A 182 16.72 -4.89 4.97
CA PRO A 182 17.62 -3.81 4.54
C PRO A 182 16.97 -2.87 3.52
N LEU A 183 16.14 -3.41 2.60
CA LEU A 183 15.39 -2.60 1.65
C LEU A 183 14.28 -1.80 2.34
N ALA A 184 13.64 -2.37 3.35
CA ALA A 184 12.63 -1.69 4.15
C ALA A 184 13.24 -0.56 5.00
N GLU A 185 14.38 -0.77 5.65
CA GLU A 185 15.11 0.30 6.35
C GLU A 185 15.52 1.40 5.38
N ALA A 186 16.08 1.04 4.22
CA ALA A 186 16.45 2.00 3.18
C ALA A 186 15.25 2.83 2.71
N ALA A 187 14.12 2.20 2.39
CA ALA A 187 12.90 2.90 1.96
C ALA A 187 12.37 3.86 3.03
N LEU A 188 12.32 3.43 4.30
CA LEU A 188 11.91 4.27 5.43
C LEU A 188 12.86 5.47 5.62
N ARG A 189 14.17 5.27 5.50
CA ARG A 189 15.16 6.35 5.62
C ARG A 189 15.10 7.31 4.44
N LEU A 190 14.86 6.83 3.22
CA LEU A 190 14.69 7.64 2.01
C LEU A 190 13.46 8.56 2.09
N ILE A 191 12.35 8.16 2.72
CA ILE A 191 11.21 9.07 2.97
C ILE A 191 11.46 10.06 4.12
N GLY A 192 12.64 10.03 4.76
CA GLY A 192 13.03 10.95 5.84
C GLY A 192 12.74 10.46 7.25
N MET A 193 12.40 9.18 7.44
CA MET A 193 12.20 8.62 8.79
C MET A 193 13.51 8.63 9.61
N PRO A 194 13.47 8.96 10.91
CA PRO A 194 14.67 8.95 11.75
C PRO A 194 15.34 7.57 11.84
N ALA A 195 16.68 7.54 11.89
CA ALA A 195 17.50 6.32 11.93
C ALA A 195 17.02 5.25 12.93
N ALA A 196 16.84 5.64 14.19
CA ALA A 196 16.42 4.73 15.26
C ALA A 196 14.98 4.22 15.08
N GLU A 197 14.13 4.92 14.33
CA GLU A 197 12.74 4.54 14.07
C GLU A 197 12.64 3.63 12.86
N ALA A 198 13.29 3.98 11.75
CA ALA A 198 13.36 3.16 10.56
C ALA A 198 13.96 1.78 10.86
N ARG A 199 15.10 1.72 11.57
CA ARG A 199 15.76 0.47 11.99
C ARG A 199 14.90 -0.37 12.91
N ARG A 200 14.21 0.27 13.87
CA ARG A 200 13.27 -0.43 14.77
C ARG A 200 12.16 -1.07 13.95
N LEU A 201 11.50 -0.30 13.08
CA LEU A 201 10.40 -0.80 12.24
C LEU A 201 10.86 -1.90 11.29
N ALA A 202 12.00 -1.72 10.61
CA ALA A 202 12.60 -2.74 9.74
C ALA A 202 12.79 -4.09 10.44
N HIS A 203 13.21 -4.10 11.71
CA HIS A 203 13.42 -5.33 12.47
C HIS A 203 12.18 -5.87 13.22
N THR A 204 11.22 -5.01 13.62
CA THR A 204 10.05 -5.45 14.41
C THR A 204 8.81 -5.76 13.57
N VAL A 205 8.75 -5.28 12.34
CA VAL A 205 7.61 -5.51 11.43
C VAL A 205 7.78 -6.86 10.73
N ASP A 206 6.73 -7.68 10.79
CA ASP A 206 6.60 -8.83 9.90
C ASP A 206 6.08 -8.35 8.54
N TRP A 207 7.02 -8.00 7.65
CA TRP A 207 6.75 -7.51 6.30
C TRP A 207 6.00 -8.51 5.40
N GLY A 208 5.94 -9.79 5.80
CA GLY A 208 5.14 -10.81 5.09
C GLY A 208 3.66 -10.82 5.47
N THR A 209 3.27 -10.14 6.56
CA THR A 209 1.86 -10.10 7.04
C THR A 209 1.37 -8.72 7.48
N THR A 210 2.23 -7.71 7.49
CA THR A 210 1.93 -6.34 7.94
C THR A 210 2.07 -5.34 6.80
N LEU A 211 1.00 -4.60 6.50
CA LEU A 211 1.09 -3.42 5.64
C LEU A 211 1.35 -2.18 6.51
N LEU A 212 2.51 -1.56 6.32
CA LEU A 212 2.86 -0.27 6.91
C LEU A 212 2.33 0.85 6.00
N LEU A 213 1.50 1.74 6.55
CA LEU A 213 1.01 2.94 5.89
C LEU A 213 1.75 4.17 6.45
N PRO A 214 2.78 4.69 5.76
CA PRO A 214 3.50 5.87 6.21
C PRO A 214 2.70 7.13 5.83
N ILE A 215 2.37 7.97 6.83
CA ILE A 215 1.62 9.23 6.60
C ILE A 215 2.60 10.42 6.68
N PRO A 216 2.79 11.18 5.59
CA PRO A 216 3.64 12.37 5.60
C PRO A 216 2.98 13.48 6.42
N MET A 217 3.73 14.02 7.37
CA MET A 217 3.32 15.09 8.26
C MET A 217 4.01 16.40 7.87
N ALA A 218 3.23 17.43 7.54
CA ALA A 218 3.74 18.78 7.36
C ALA A 218 4.04 19.44 8.72
N PRO A 219 4.90 20.48 8.80
CA PRO A 219 5.16 21.21 10.03
C PRO A 219 3.87 21.72 10.68
N GLY A 220 3.69 21.44 11.97
CA GLY A 220 2.49 21.81 12.74
C GLY A 220 1.33 20.80 12.65
N MET A 221 1.35 19.83 11.73
CA MET A 221 0.35 18.76 11.74
C MET A 221 0.59 17.78 12.88
N THR A 222 -0.49 17.32 13.51
CA THR A 222 -0.46 16.24 14.51
C THR A 222 -1.35 15.08 14.07
N LEU A 223 -0.95 13.86 14.43
CA LEU A 223 -1.69 12.62 14.16
C LEU A 223 -1.73 11.79 15.44
N ALA A 224 -2.94 11.54 15.95
CA ALA A 224 -3.17 10.50 16.96
C ALA A 224 -3.49 9.18 16.25
N VAL A 225 -2.90 8.07 16.70
CA VAL A 225 -3.11 6.73 16.15
C VAL A 225 -3.48 5.79 17.31
N GLU A 226 -4.64 5.14 17.22
CA GLU A 226 -5.22 4.29 18.25
C GLU A 226 -5.64 2.93 17.67
N PRO A 227 -5.21 1.79 18.25
CA PRO A 227 -5.81 0.50 17.94
C PRO A 227 -7.23 0.40 18.53
N ARG A 228 -8.18 -0.13 17.76
CA ARG A 228 -9.59 -0.31 18.14
C ARG A 228 -10.03 -1.75 17.88
N ALA A 229 -10.77 -2.34 18.81
CA ALA A 229 -11.23 -3.72 18.70
C ALA A 229 -12.41 -3.88 17.72
N LEU A 230 -12.20 -4.66 16.67
CA LEU A 230 -13.19 -4.97 15.61
C LEU A 230 -13.64 -6.45 15.67
N GLY A 231 -13.99 -6.90 16.87
CA GLY A 231 -14.34 -8.31 17.12
C GLY A 231 -13.08 -9.14 17.37
N ASP A 232 -12.80 -10.07 16.46
CA ASP A 232 -11.58 -10.89 16.40
C ASP A 232 -10.42 -10.20 15.66
N ARG A 233 -10.68 -9.04 15.06
CA ARG A 233 -9.71 -8.23 14.30
C ARG A 233 -9.39 -6.91 15.01
N GLU A 234 -8.24 -6.32 14.67
CA GLU A 234 -7.85 -4.96 15.06
C GLU A 234 -8.12 -3.99 13.91
N ALA A 235 -8.63 -2.80 14.23
CA ALA A 235 -8.71 -1.66 13.32
C ALA A 235 -7.82 -0.54 13.85
N THR A 236 -7.28 0.30 12.97
CA THR A 236 -6.51 1.50 13.34
C THR A 236 -7.40 2.72 13.15
N LEU A 237 -7.75 3.40 14.24
CA LEU A 237 -8.31 4.74 14.20
C LEU A 237 -7.15 5.73 14.12
N PHE A 238 -7.19 6.65 13.18
CA PHE A 238 -6.25 7.77 13.17
C PHE A 238 -7.00 9.10 13.03
N THR A 239 -6.55 10.09 13.79
CA THR A 239 -7.21 11.39 13.95
C THR A 239 -6.20 12.50 13.72
N PHE A 240 -6.52 13.41 12.81
CA PHE A 240 -5.88 14.72 12.68
C PHE A 240 -6.71 15.72 13.52
N PRO A 241 -6.24 16.17 14.70
CA PRO A 241 -7.07 16.90 15.66
C PRO A 241 -7.58 18.25 15.18
N GLU A 242 -6.77 18.97 14.39
CA GLU A 242 -7.03 20.34 13.94
C GLU A 242 -6.86 20.42 12.41
N ALA A 243 -7.76 19.75 11.67
CA ALA A 243 -7.56 19.51 10.23
C ALA A 243 -8.49 20.30 9.31
N VAL A 244 -9.73 20.57 9.72
CA VAL A 244 -10.73 21.26 8.89
C VAL A 244 -11.36 22.38 9.70
N GLN A 245 -11.52 23.56 9.10
CA GLN A 245 -12.31 24.63 9.69
C GLN A 245 -13.79 24.44 9.34
N ALA A 246 -14.64 24.29 10.33
CA ALA A 246 -16.09 24.22 10.17
C ALA A 246 -16.68 25.62 9.87
N PRO A 247 -17.93 25.72 9.36
CA PRO A 247 -18.53 27.01 8.98
C PRO A 247 -18.69 28.02 10.12
N ASN A 248 -18.64 27.58 11.38
CA ASN A 248 -18.63 28.42 12.58
C ASN A 248 -17.24 29.00 12.92
N GLY A 249 -16.20 28.65 12.14
CA GLY A 249 -14.81 29.05 12.36
C GLY A 249 -14.00 28.13 13.30
N GLU A 250 -14.65 27.13 13.90
CA GLU A 250 -14.03 26.15 14.80
C GLU A 250 -13.19 25.13 14.01
N MET A 251 -12.05 24.73 14.56
CA MET A 251 -11.26 23.63 14.01
C MET A 251 -11.86 22.30 14.46
N VAL A 252 -12.33 21.50 13.50
CA VAL A 252 -12.83 20.16 13.75
C VAL A 252 -11.79 19.10 13.34
N PRO A 253 -11.73 17.99 14.10
CA PRO A 253 -10.84 16.89 13.76
C PRO A 253 -11.33 16.16 12.51
N VAL A 254 -10.40 15.60 11.74
CA VAL A 254 -10.72 14.61 10.71
C VAL A 254 -10.29 13.24 11.23
N ARG A 255 -11.22 12.28 11.25
CA ARG A 255 -10.98 10.93 11.76
C ARG A 255 -11.20 9.89 10.67
N PHE A 256 -10.32 8.89 10.63
CA PHE A 256 -10.43 7.73 9.74
C PHE A 256 -10.24 6.44 10.53
N LEU A 257 -11.01 5.41 10.18
CA LEU A 257 -10.82 4.04 10.64
C LEU A 257 -10.33 3.20 9.46
N LEU A 258 -9.23 2.47 9.66
CA LEU A 258 -8.57 1.59 8.70
C LEU A 258 -8.59 0.15 9.23
N TRP A 259 -9.01 -0.81 8.43
CA TRP A 259 -8.96 -2.25 8.77
C TRP A 259 -8.90 -3.11 7.51
N SER A 260 -8.72 -4.42 7.69
CA SER A 260 -8.81 -5.41 6.63
C SER A 260 -9.66 -6.61 7.05
N ASP A 261 -10.19 -7.31 6.06
CA ASP A 261 -10.77 -8.65 6.18
C ASP A 261 -10.39 -9.53 4.98
N ASP A 262 -11.02 -10.70 4.85
CA ASP A 262 -10.75 -11.66 3.79
C ASP A 262 -11.17 -11.17 2.38
N HIS A 263 -11.86 -10.02 2.30
CA HIS A 263 -12.32 -9.40 1.06
C HIS A 263 -11.56 -8.11 0.69
N GLY A 264 -10.74 -7.55 1.58
CA GLY A 264 -9.92 -6.39 1.25
C GLY A 264 -9.45 -5.53 2.42
N ILE A 265 -8.94 -4.36 2.06
CA ILE A 265 -8.59 -3.25 2.95
C ILE A 265 -9.68 -2.18 2.82
N TYR A 266 -10.07 -1.57 3.94
CA TYR A 266 -11.09 -0.54 3.98
C TYR A 266 -10.60 0.69 4.74
N LEU A 267 -11.02 1.86 4.24
CA LEU A 267 -10.89 3.12 4.96
C LEU A 267 -12.26 3.81 4.98
N ILE A 268 -12.69 4.28 6.15
CA ILE A 268 -13.88 5.12 6.29
C ILE A 268 -13.58 6.28 7.22
N GLY A 269 -14.00 7.49 6.87
CA GLY A 269 -13.71 8.67 7.69
C GLY A 269 -14.21 9.97 7.10
N GLY A 270 -14.06 11.05 7.86
CA GLY A 270 -14.53 12.38 7.47
C GLY A 270 -14.30 13.43 8.56
N PRO A 271 -14.67 14.70 8.28
CA PRO A 271 -14.70 15.77 9.27
C PRO A 271 -15.67 15.45 10.41
N ASP A 272 -15.20 15.63 11.63
CA ASP A 272 -15.85 15.30 12.91
C ASP A 272 -16.56 13.94 12.99
N ALA A 273 -16.06 12.93 12.27
CA ALA A 273 -16.63 11.59 12.30
C ALA A 273 -16.64 10.99 13.71
N ASP A 274 -17.79 10.47 14.16
CA ASP A 274 -17.92 9.72 15.43
C ASP A 274 -17.17 8.37 15.35
N PRO A 275 -16.14 8.13 16.18
CA PRO A 275 -15.42 6.85 16.20
C PRO A 275 -16.33 5.62 16.40
N GLU A 276 -17.40 5.74 17.19
CA GLU A 276 -18.32 4.62 17.43
C GLU A 276 -19.26 4.38 16.24
N GLN A 277 -19.56 5.39 15.42
CA GLN A 277 -20.22 5.24 14.13
C GLN A 277 -19.31 4.58 13.10
N LEU A 278 -18.02 4.98 13.02
CA LEU A 278 -17.03 4.34 12.15
C LEU A 278 -16.88 2.84 12.48
N ILE A 279 -16.78 2.51 13.78
CA ILE A 279 -16.67 1.12 14.24
C ILE A 279 -17.97 0.34 13.99
N ARG A 280 -19.15 0.94 14.17
CA ARG A 280 -20.44 0.30 13.82
C ARG A 280 -20.53 -0.03 12.33
N TRP A 281 -20.08 0.88 11.46
CA TRP A 281 -20.01 0.63 10.03
C TRP A 281 -19.04 -0.49 9.68
N ALA A 282 -17.81 -0.47 10.20
CA ALA A 282 -16.84 -1.54 9.97
C ALA A 282 -17.38 -2.93 10.43
N ARG A 283 -18.10 -2.99 11.55
CA ARG A 283 -18.76 -4.23 12.03
C ARG A 283 -19.94 -4.68 11.16
N SER A 284 -20.54 -3.79 10.37
CA SER A 284 -21.69 -4.10 9.51
C SER A 284 -21.33 -4.81 8.20
N LEU A 285 -20.04 -4.84 7.85
CA LEU A 285 -19.53 -5.40 6.60
C LEU A 285 -19.14 -6.89 6.69
N ARG A 286 -19.68 -7.64 7.64
CA ARG A 286 -19.39 -9.07 7.79
C ARG A 286 -20.12 -9.89 6.72
#